data_AF-A0A382ICB9-F1
#
_entry.id   AF-A0A382ICB9-F1
#
_cell.length_a   1.000
_cell.length_b   1.000
_cell.length_c   1.000
_cell.angle_alpha   90.00
_cell.angle_beta   90.00
_cell.angle_gamma   90.00
#
_symmetry.space_group_name_H-M   'P 1'
#
loop_
_entity.id
_entity.type
_entity.pdbx_description
1 polymer ?
#
loop_
_entity_poly.entity_id
_entity_poly.type
_entity_poly.pdbx_seq_one_letter_code
_entity_poly.pdbx_strand_id
1 'polypeptide(L)' 'MDWLTLEWLMRNLEWAVGLLVVGCIILFFFPILLGWQLKQDEHEEKLD' A
#
# COMPACT_ATOMS: atom_id res chain seq x y z
N MET A 1 -24.66 -15.49 -15.51
CA MET A 1 -23.38 -14.75 -15.62
C MET A 1 -23.59 -13.42 -14.91
N ASP A 2 -23.74 -13.44 -13.59
CA ASP A 2 -24.34 -12.32 -12.82
C ASP A 2 -23.47 -11.85 -11.64
N TRP A 3 -22.22 -12.31 -11.61
CA TRP A 3 -21.29 -12.02 -10.52
C TRP A 3 -20.58 -10.66 -10.63
N LEU A 4 -20.66 -10.01 -11.80
CA LEU A 4 -19.93 -8.76 -12.15
C LEU A 4 -20.90 -7.70 -12.67
N THR A 5 -22.12 -7.70 -12.13
CA THR A 5 -23.14 -6.67 -12.43
C THR A 5 -22.87 -5.40 -11.62
N LEU A 6 -23.41 -4.27 -12.10
CA LEU A 6 -23.31 -2.98 -11.40
C LEU A 6 -23.87 -3.06 -9.97
N GLU A 7 -24.92 -3.84 -9.77
CA GLU A 7 -25.55 -4.07 -8.46
C GLU A 7 -24.64 -4.82 -7.49
N TRP A 8 -23.94 -5.86 -7.97
CA TRP A 8 -22.93 -6.55 -7.17
C TRP A 8 -21.80 -5.61 -6.77
N LEU A 9 -21.33 -4.76 -7.70
CA LEU A 9 -20.29 -3.78 -7.43
C LEU A 9 -20.76 -2.76 -6.39
N MET A 10 -21.98 -2.24 -6.50
CA MET A 10 -22.51 -1.26 -5.56
C MET A 10 -22.67 -1.84 -4.15
N ARG A 11 -23.03 -3.13 -4.03
CA ARG A 11 -23.13 -3.84 -2.75
C ARG A 11 -21.77 -4.19 -2.13
N ASN A 12 -20.74 -4.41 -2.94
CA ASN A 12 -19.40 -4.77 -2.49
C ASN A 12 -18.39 -3.61 -2.62
N LEU A 13 -18.86 -2.40 -2.94
CA LEU A 13 -18.01 -1.24 -3.22
C LEU A 13 -17.12 -0.90 -2.03
N GLU A 14 -17.67 -0.97 -0.81
CA GLU A 14 -16.94 -0.73 0.43
C GLU A 14 -15.77 -1.72 0.59
N TRP A 15 -15.98 -2.99 0.26
CA TRP A 15 -14.94 -4.01 0.29
C TRP A 15 -13.89 -3.82 -0.80
N ALA A 16 -14.32 -3.42 -2.02
CA ALA A 16 -13.42 -3.11 -3.11
C ALA A 16 -12.53 -1.90 -2.79
N VAL A 17 -13.10 -0.85 -2.20
CA VAL A 17 -12.37 0.32 -1.72
C VAL A 17 -11.46 -0.04 -0.55
N GLY A 18 -11.92 -0.87 0.38
CA GLY A 18 -11.09 -1.38 1.48
C GLY A 18 -9.86 -2.13 0.98
N LEU A 19 -10.02 -3.02 0.00
CA LEU A 19 -8.92 -3.74 -0.64
C LEU A 19 -7.98 -2.78 -1.39
N LEU A 20 -8.52 -1.78 -2.08
CA LEU A 20 -7.75 -0.74 -2.75
C LEU A 20 -6.87 0.02 -1.75
N VAL A 21 -7.43 0.46 -0.62
CA VAL A 21 -6.69 1.19 0.42
C VAL A 21 -5.59 0.31 1.03
N VAL A 22 -5.87 -0.96 1.31
CA VAL A 22 -4.85 -1.91 1.78
C VAL A 22 -3.74 -2.06 0.75
N GLY A 23 -4.08 -2.18 -0.54
CA GLY A 23 -3.11 -2.22 -1.63
C GLY A 23 -2.24 -0.96 -1.68
N CYS A 24 -2.84 0.22 -1.51
CA CYS A 24 -2.10 1.47 -1.41
C CYS A 24 -1.13 1.45 -0.21
N ILE A 25 -1.59 1.06 0.99
CA ILE A 25 -0.73 0.99 2.18
C ILE A 25 0.49 0.07 1.94
N ILE A 26 0.26 -1.10 1.33
CA ILE A 26 1.35 -2.04 1.00
C ILE A 26 2.30 -1.43 -0.04
N LEU A 27 1.79 -0.75 -1.07
CA LEU A 27 2.61 -0.05 -2.06
C LEU A 27 3.46 1.07 -1.42
N PHE A 28 2.92 1.78 -0.43
CA PHE A 28 3.64 2.80 0.33
C PHE A 28 4.63 2.22 1.35
N PHE A 29 4.52 0.94 1.71
CA PHE A 29 5.47 0.31 2.63
C PHE A 29 6.89 0.24 2.04
N PHE A 30 7.00 0.01 0.73
CA PHE A 30 8.28 -0.04 0.02
C PHE A 30 9.10 1.27 0.13
N PRO A 31 8.57 2.46 -0.22
CA PRO A 31 9.31 3.70 -0.06
C PRO A 31 9.59 4.05 1.40
N ILE A 32 8.76 3.62 2.36
CA ILE A 32 9.03 3.81 3.80
C ILE A 32 10.27 3.03 4.23
N LEU A 33 10.39 1.76 3.81
CA LEU A 33 11.58 0.94 4.08
C LEU A 33 12.84 1.54 3.43
N LEU A 34 12.72 2.02 2.20
CA LEU A 34 13.84 2.59 1.44
C LEU A 34 14.34 3.90 2.08
N GLY A 35 13.41 4.75 2.55
CA GLY A 35 13.75 5.94 3.31
C GLY A 35 14.40 5.62 4.67
N TRP A 36 14.03 4.49 5.30
CA TRP A 36 14.63 4.09 6.57
C TRP A 36 16.02 3.48 6.40
N GLN A 37 16.27 2.71 5.33
CA GLN A 37 17.61 2.24 4.99
C GLN A 37 18.54 3.40 4.64
N LEU A 38 18.10 4.32 3.78
CA LEU A 38 18.93 5.48 3.39
C LEU A 38 19.38 6.30 4.62
N LYS A 39 18.48 6.49 5.60
CA LYS A 39 18.78 7.18 6.85
C LYS A 39 19.77 6.41 7.75
N GLN A 40 19.76 5.09 7.71
CA GLN A 40 20.73 4.25 8.43
C GLN A 40 22.11 4.35 7.79
N ASP A 41 22.19 4.21 6.46
CA ASP A 41 23.44 4.28 5.71
C ASP A 41 24.14 5.64 5.91
N GLU A 42 23.40 6.75 5.83
CA GLU A 42 23.93 8.10 6.12
C GLU A 42 24.40 8.29 7.57
N HIS A 43 23.81 7.56 8.52
CA HIS A 43 24.18 7.65 9.93
C HIS A 43 25.42 6.80 10.24
N GLU A 44 25.59 5.64 9.60
CA GLU A 44 26.81 4.83 9.70
C GLU A 44 28.02 5.55 9.09
N GLU A 45 27.88 6.18 7.91
CA GLU A 45 28.98 6.90 7.24
C GLU A 45 29.55 8.08 8.06
N LYS A 46 28.72 8.72 8.92
CA LYS A 46 29.17 9.83 9.77
C LYS A 46 29.85 9.40 11.07
N LEU A 47 29.83 8.11 11.39
CA LEU A 47 30.40 7.59 12.64
C LEU A 47 31.83 7.03 12.48
N ASP A 48 32.28 6.83 11.23
CA ASP A 48 33.67 6.50 10.84
C ASP A 48 34.52 7.76 10.54
#